data_AF-A0A1I4D3C4-F1
#
_entry.id   AF-A0A1I4D3C4-F1
#
_cell.length_a   1.000
_cell.length_b   1.000
_cell.length_c   1.000
_cell.angle_alpha   90.00
_cell.angle_beta   90.00
_cell.angle_gamma   90.00
#
_symmetry.space_group_name_H-M   'P 1'
#
loop_
_entity.id
_entity.type
_entity.pdbx_description
1 polymer ?
#
loop_
_entity_poly.entity_id
_entity_poly.type
_entity_poly.pdbx_seq_one_letter_code
_entity_poly.pdbx_strand_id
1 'polypeptide(L)'
;MKALPDFWATASQADRDRAYNNAEAVADSPALIAERDAAAAAFRAAHPGHLDLAFGPHEREAWDLYPGRDANAPCLVFIHGGYWQRNRRQDFCHLAEGVLAMGWSAAFCGYTLAPEASLTTICWQVNAALDWLSAHGAEHGIAGPIVASGWSAGGHLTAMALEHPAVTAGLAISGVFDLEAIRETYLDAALKLTGDEVQNLSPARRPVVMKPLAIAYGAAELPELVRHSRDFHELRSAAQAPGPLVPIPGADHFRVLEALRVPGGSLVRIAAALLD
;
A
#
# COMPACT_ATOMS: atom_id res chain seq x y z
N MET A 1 -13.24 -15.86 -15.24
CA MET A 1 -11.92 -15.19 -15.11
C MET A 1 -11.88 -14.02 -16.08
N LYS A 2 -11.46 -12.82 -15.64
CA LYS A 2 -11.13 -11.73 -16.56
C LYS A 2 -9.87 -12.18 -17.33
N ALA A 3 -9.93 -12.20 -18.65
CA ALA A 3 -8.77 -12.52 -19.46
C ALA A 3 -7.70 -11.44 -19.26
N LEU A 4 -6.43 -11.84 -19.28
CA LEU A 4 -5.34 -10.88 -19.35
C LEU A 4 -5.44 -10.08 -20.66
N PRO A 5 -4.95 -8.82 -20.70
CA PRO A 5 -4.88 -8.03 -21.92
C PRO A 5 -4.21 -8.80 -23.09
N ASP A 6 -4.59 -8.51 -24.33
CA ASP A 6 -4.05 -9.15 -25.54
C ASP A 6 -2.52 -9.17 -25.59
N PHE A 7 -1.88 -8.13 -25.05
CA PHE A 7 -0.43 -8.07 -24.84
C PHE A 7 0.13 -9.37 -24.24
N TRP A 8 -0.51 -9.90 -23.19
CA TRP A 8 -0.06 -11.09 -22.47
C TRP A 8 -0.09 -12.35 -23.32
N ALA A 9 -1.02 -12.46 -24.28
CA ALA A 9 -1.14 -13.63 -25.14
C ALA A 9 0.06 -13.76 -26.10
N THR A 10 0.69 -12.65 -26.49
CA THR A 10 1.79 -12.62 -27.47
C THR A 10 3.13 -12.19 -26.89
N ALA A 11 3.17 -11.64 -25.67
CA ALA A 11 4.40 -11.15 -25.05
C ALA A 11 5.38 -12.28 -24.70
N SER A 12 6.67 -12.04 -24.94
CA SER A 12 7.74 -12.93 -24.46
C SER A 12 7.85 -12.87 -22.92
N GLN A 13 8.48 -13.87 -22.30
CA GLN A 13 8.71 -13.83 -20.84
C GLN A 13 9.48 -12.56 -20.42
N ALA A 14 10.48 -12.15 -21.20
CA ALA A 14 11.26 -10.95 -20.92
C ALA A 14 10.41 -9.67 -20.99
N ASP A 15 9.43 -9.60 -21.88
CA ASP A 15 8.53 -8.45 -21.98
C ASP A 15 7.53 -8.41 -20.82
N ARG A 16 7.02 -9.57 -20.40
CA ARG A 16 6.18 -9.72 -19.21
C ARG A 16 6.91 -9.29 -17.94
N ASP A 17 8.16 -9.74 -17.78
CA ASP A 17 9.01 -9.36 -16.65
C ASP A 17 9.28 -7.85 -16.63
N ARG A 18 9.61 -7.26 -17.80
CA ARG A 18 9.85 -5.82 -17.93
C ARG A 18 8.60 -4.99 -17.61
N ALA A 19 7.40 -5.50 -17.91
CA ALA A 19 6.14 -4.81 -17.62
C ALA A 19 5.89 -4.57 -16.12
N TYR A 20 6.60 -5.30 -15.24
CA TYR A 20 6.55 -5.11 -13.79
C TYR A 20 7.90 -4.72 -13.16
N ASN A 21 8.95 -4.52 -13.96
CA ASN A 21 10.26 -4.10 -13.45
C ASN A 21 10.36 -2.58 -13.26
N ASN A 22 9.71 -2.07 -12.21
CA ASN A 22 9.72 -0.63 -11.90
C ASN A 22 11.13 -0.07 -11.66
N ALA A 23 12.06 -0.87 -11.13
CA ALA A 23 13.43 -0.42 -10.85
C ALA A 23 14.26 -0.21 -12.13
N GLU A 24 14.03 -1.05 -13.15
CA GLU A 24 14.62 -0.86 -14.49
C GLU A 24 13.95 0.30 -15.24
N ALA A 25 12.64 0.49 -15.06
CA ALA A 25 11.88 1.56 -15.71
C ALA A 25 12.24 2.96 -15.20
N VAL A 26 12.73 3.07 -13.95
CA VAL A 26 13.14 4.33 -13.32
C VAL A 26 14.64 4.30 -13.12
N ALA A 27 15.38 4.87 -14.07
CA ALA A 27 16.84 4.76 -14.16
C ALA A 27 17.58 5.19 -12.89
N ASP A 28 17.05 6.16 -12.15
CA ASP A 28 17.61 6.67 -10.89
C ASP A 28 16.96 6.10 -9.63
N SER A 29 16.20 5.01 -9.76
CA SER A 29 15.60 4.29 -8.62
C SER A 29 16.59 3.93 -7.49
N PRO A 30 17.88 3.59 -7.74
CA PRO A 30 18.82 3.35 -6.65
C PRO A 30 19.10 4.60 -5.80
N ALA A 31 19.15 5.77 -6.43
CA ALA A 31 19.34 7.05 -5.73
C ALA A 31 18.09 7.40 -4.91
N LEU A 32 16.89 7.23 -5.50
CA LEU A 32 15.62 7.46 -4.79
C LEU A 32 15.44 6.53 -3.58
N ILE A 33 15.85 5.27 -3.70
CA ILE A 33 15.83 4.31 -2.58
C ILE A 33 16.81 4.75 -1.48
N ALA A 34 18.02 5.17 -1.84
CA ALA A 34 19.00 5.65 -0.87
C ALA A 34 18.52 6.92 -0.15
N GLU A 35 17.93 7.87 -0.87
CA GLU A 35 17.33 9.08 -0.31
C GLU A 35 16.18 8.76 0.64
N ARG A 36 15.27 7.86 0.22
CA ARG A 36 14.18 7.35 1.05
C ARG A 36 14.71 6.74 2.35
N ASP A 37 15.68 5.85 2.26
CA ASP A 37 16.23 5.14 3.42
C ASP A 37 16.94 6.10 4.39
N ALA A 38 17.67 7.09 3.87
CA ALA A 38 18.30 8.13 4.67
C ALA A 38 17.26 9.02 5.37
N ALA A 39 16.21 9.44 4.66
CA ALA A 39 15.11 10.22 5.23
C ALA A 39 14.36 9.43 6.31
N ALA A 40 14.08 8.16 6.06
CA ALA A 40 13.43 7.28 7.02
C ALA A 40 14.28 7.06 8.28
N ALA A 41 15.58 6.82 8.14
CA ALA A 41 16.48 6.67 9.28
C ALA A 41 16.55 7.95 10.12
N ALA A 42 16.65 9.12 9.49
CA ALA A 42 16.64 10.41 10.18
C ALA A 42 15.31 10.67 10.90
N PHE A 43 14.18 10.42 10.21
CA PHE A 43 12.85 10.59 10.79
C PHE A 43 12.65 9.67 12.00
N ARG A 44 12.99 8.39 11.87
CA ARG A 44 12.86 7.41 12.94
C ARG A 44 13.74 7.74 14.15
N ALA A 45 14.97 8.22 13.93
CA ALA A 45 15.85 8.66 15.00
C ALA A 45 15.30 9.89 15.75
N ALA A 46 14.63 10.80 15.05
CA ALA A 46 13.97 11.96 15.64
C ALA A 46 12.68 11.61 16.41
N HIS A 47 12.09 10.43 16.16
CA HIS A 47 10.84 9.97 16.76
C HIS A 47 11.00 8.58 17.39
N PRO A 48 11.75 8.44 18.50
CA PRO A 48 12.09 7.14 19.10
C PRO A 48 10.93 6.48 19.89
N GLY A 49 9.79 7.14 20.03
CA GLY A 49 8.64 6.63 20.77
C GLY A 49 7.82 5.63 19.97
N HIS A 50 7.26 4.61 20.63
CA HIS A 50 6.29 3.66 20.06
C HIS A 50 6.79 2.89 18.82
N LEU A 51 8.07 2.53 18.81
CA LEU A 51 8.72 1.76 17.76
C LEU A 51 8.76 0.27 18.11
N ASP A 52 8.80 -0.58 17.08
CA ASP A 52 9.00 -2.03 17.22
C ASP A 52 7.94 -2.72 18.13
N LEU A 53 6.70 -2.21 18.14
CA LEU A 53 5.61 -2.76 18.93
C LEU A 53 5.07 -4.04 18.28
N ALA A 54 5.40 -5.20 18.84
CA ALA A 54 4.99 -6.48 18.30
C ALA A 54 3.47 -6.69 18.37
N PHE A 55 2.88 -7.12 17.26
CA PHE A 55 1.49 -7.62 17.19
C PHE A 55 1.42 -9.12 16.92
N GLY A 56 2.55 -9.74 16.56
CA GLY A 56 2.64 -11.17 16.25
C GLY A 56 3.98 -11.77 16.66
N PRO A 57 4.17 -13.09 16.48
CA PRO A 57 5.34 -13.82 16.96
C PRO A 57 6.62 -13.59 16.11
N HIS A 58 6.50 -13.14 14.86
CA HIS A 58 7.64 -12.95 13.98
C HIS A 58 8.22 -11.52 14.08
N GLU A 59 9.52 -11.37 13.88
CA GLU A 59 10.24 -10.08 13.98
C GLU A 59 9.60 -8.96 13.13
N ARG A 60 9.02 -9.33 11.99
CA ARG A 60 8.40 -8.39 11.05
C ARG A 60 6.97 -8.01 11.43
N GLU A 61 6.34 -8.74 12.34
CA GLU A 61 4.99 -8.48 12.84
C GLU A 61 5.01 -7.43 13.95
N ALA A 62 5.41 -6.22 13.58
CA ALA A 62 5.50 -5.09 14.49
C ALA A 62 5.01 -3.79 13.84
N TRP A 63 4.62 -2.86 14.69
CA TRP A 63 4.22 -1.50 14.38
C TRP A 63 5.33 -0.51 14.70
N ASP A 64 5.48 0.52 13.87
CA ASP A 64 6.03 1.81 14.29
C ASP A 64 4.87 2.81 14.31
N LEU A 65 4.56 3.39 15.47
CA LEU A 65 3.45 4.32 15.66
C LEU A 65 3.97 5.75 15.88
N TYR A 66 3.32 6.71 15.23
CA TYR A 66 3.61 8.13 15.34
C TYR A 66 2.31 8.86 15.70
N PRO A 67 2.03 9.04 17.00
CA PRO A 67 0.80 9.68 17.45
C PRO A 67 0.72 11.14 17.00
N GLY A 68 -0.47 11.56 16.59
CA GLY A 68 -0.77 12.93 16.18
C GLY A 68 -0.92 13.88 17.37
N ARG A 69 -1.53 15.05 17.11
CA ARG A 69 -1.76 16.06 18.17
C ARG A 69 -2.89 15.68 19.13
N ASP A 70 -3.87 14.93 18.64
CA ASP A 70 -5.03 14.45 19.39
C ASP A 70 -5.19 12.95 19.12
N ALA A 71 -5.39 12.16 20.17
CA ALA A 71 -5.57 10.73 20.04
C ALA A 71 -6.79 10.35 19.19
N ASN A 72 -7.82 11.19 19.16
CA ASN A 72 -9.03 10.98 18.36
C ASN A 72 -8.91 11.51 16.92
N ALA A 73 -7.80 12.18 16.58
CA ALA A 73 -7.55 12.56 15.19
C ALA A 73 -7.40 11.29 14.31
N PRO A 74 -7.76 11.36 13.02
CA PRO A 74 -7.63 10.21 12.15
C PRO A 74 -6.20 9.67 12.10
N CYS A 75 -6.08 8.37 11.85
CA CYS A 75 -4.80 7.68 11.71
C CYS A 75 -4.62 7.18 10.28
N LEU A 76 -3.52 7.57 9.64
CA LEU A 76 -3.08 6.95 8.39
C LEU A 76 -2.30 5.66 8.72
N VAL A 77 -2.88 4.50 8.41
CA VAL A 77 -2.16 3.21 8.51
C VAL A 77 -1.46 2.97 7.18
N PHE A 78 -0.13 3.05 7.15
CA PHE A 78 0.66 2.85 5.94
C PHE A 78 1.21 1.41 5.84
N ILE A 79 0.94 0.77 4.70
CA ILE A 79 1.43 -0.57 4.35
C ILE A 79 2.45 -0.43 3.22
N HIS A 80 3.67 -0.90 3.47
CA HIS A 80 4.77 -0.70 2.53
C HIS A 80 4.64 -1.51 1.24
N GLY A 81 5.38 -1.10 0.20
CA GLY A 81 5.47 -1.81 -1.06
C GLY A 81 6.65 -2.77 -1.12
N GLY A 82 6.94 -3.28 -2.32
CA GLY A 82 8.08 -4.20 -2.55
C GLY A 82 7.68 -5.59 -3.02
N TYR A 83 6.63 -5.72 -3.82
CA TYR A 83 6.16 -7.00 -4.35
C TYR A 83 6.03 -8.12 -3.31
N TRP A 84 5.66 -7.76 -2.08
CA TRP A 84 5.56 -8.68 -0.93
C TRP A 84 6.87 -9.44 -0.60
N GLN A 85 7.99 -9.04 -1.18
CA GLN A 85 9.28 -9.75 -1.16
C GLN A 85 10.43 -8.90 -0.62
N ARG A 86 10.23 -7.59 -0.44
CA ARG A 86 11.28 -6.66 0.00
C ARG A 86 10.75 -5.48 0.80
N ASN A 87 11.70 -4.68 1.26
CA ASN A 87 11.56 -3.52 2.14
C ASN A 87 11.04 -3.86 3.54
N ARG A 88 10.96 -2.85 4.40
CA ARG A 88 10.49 -2.93 5.79
C ARG A 88 9.67 -1.70 6.13
N ARG A 89 8.82 -1.77 7.15
CA ARG A 89 7.96 -0.66 7.59
C ARG A 89 8.78 0.61 7.92
N GLN A 90 9.94 0.44 8.55
CA GLN A 90 10.80 1.55 8.96
C GLN A 90 11.41 2.31 7.78
N ASP A 91 11.48 1.71 6.59
CA ASP A 91 12.06 2.35 5.40
C ASP A 91 11.12 3.43 4.81
N PHE A 92 9.88 3.56 5.33
CA PHE A 92 8.86 4.48 4.83
C PHE A 92 8.31 5.43 5.90
N CYS A 93 8.78 5.34 7.15
CA CYS A 93 8.19 6.10 8.26
C CYS A 93 8.19 7.63 8.07
N HIS A 94 9.14 8.18 7.32
CA HIS A 94 9.20 9.60 6.97
C HIS A 94 8.00 10.08 6.14
N LEU A 95 7.22 9.18 5.52
CA LEU A 95 5.95 9.55 4.87
C LEU A 95 4.91 10.08 5.87
N ALA A 96 5.10 9.84 7.18
CA ALA A 96 4.27 10.38 8.24
C ALA A 96 4.27 11.93 8.27
N GLU A 97 5.34 12.57 7.77
CA GLU A 97 5.50 14.03 7.76
C GLU A 97 4.25 14.76 7.23
N GLY A 98 3.62 14.25 6.18
CA GLY A 98 2.48 14.87 5.53
C GLY A 98 1.24 14.91 6.43
N VAL A 99 0.87 13.78 7.03
CA VAL A 99 -0.32 13.65 7.87
C VAL A 99 -0.10 14.17 9.29
N LEU A 100 1.10 14.01 9.85
CA LEU A 100 1.46 14.59 11.16
C LEU A 100 1.37 16.12 11.14
N ALA A 101 1.71 16.76 10.01
CA ALA A 101 1.56 18.22 9.85
C ALA A 101 0.09 18.67 9.97
N MET A 102 -0.87 17.81 9.62
CA MET A 102 -2.31 18.03 9.81
C MET A 102 -2.82 17.63 11.20
N GLY A 103 -1.94 17.10 12.06
CA GLY A 103 -2.28 16.63 13.41
C GLY A 103 -2.86 15.22 13.47
N TRP A 104 -2.94 14.52 12.34
CA TRP A 104 -3.31 13.10 12.29
C TRP A 104 -2.21 12.24 12.89
N SER A 105 -2.57 11.02 13.29
CA SER A 105 -1.61 9.97 13.63
C SER A 105 -1.14 9.24 12.37
N ALA A 106 0.00 8.58 12.44
CA ALA A 106 0.47 7.64 11.42
C ALA A 106 0.92 6.33 12.07
N ALA A 107 0.62 5.20 11.43
CA ALA A 107 1.00 3.88 11.90
C ALA A 107 1.57 3.06 10.73
N PHE A 108 2.76 2.49 10.89
CA PHE A 108 3.43 1.75 9.82
C PHE A 108 3.42 0.26 10.13
N CYS A 109 2.77 -0.53 9.28
CA CYS A 109 2.58 -1.96 9.47
C CYS A 109 3.76 -2.75 8.90
N GLY A 110 4.37 -3.61 9.71
CA GLY A 110 5.24 -4.67 9.22
C GLY A 110 4.45 -5.93 8.86
N TYR A 111 5.02 -6.76 7.99
CA TYR A 111 4.51 -8.09 7.64
C TYR A 111 5.67 -8.96 7.12
N THR A 112 5.54 -10.29 7.24
CA THR A 112 6.52 -11.26 6.73
C THR A 112 6.56 -11.23 5.21
N LEU A 113 7.69 -11.57 4.58
CA LEU A 113 7.85 -11.51 3.13
C LEU A 113 7.74 -12.91 2.51
N ALA A 114 7.46 -12.96 1.21
CA ALA A 114 7.66 -14.17 0.42
C ALA A 114 9.16 -14.34 0.11
N PRO A 115 9.68 -15.58 0.06
CA PRO A 115 8.95 -16.86 0.13
C PRO A 115 8.70 -17.39 1.55
N GLU A 116 9.10 -16.68 2.61
CA GLU A 116 8.92 -17.13 3.99
C GLU A 116 7.45 -17.21 4.41
N ALA A 117 6.60 -16.36 3.83
CA ALA A 117 5.14 -16.38 3.97
C ALA A 117 4.46 -16.41 2.59
N SER A 118 3.33 -17.11 2.50
CA SER A 118 2.43 -17.00 1.34
C SER A 118 1.69 -15.67 1.36
N LEU A 119 1.13 -15.26 0.22
CA LEU A 119 0.35 -14.02 0.15
C LEU A 119 -0.90 -14.09 1.05
N THR A 120 -1.46 -15.29 1.22
CA THR A 120 -2.53 -15.56 2.20
C THR A 120 -2.09 -15.18 3.62
N THR A 121 -0.92 -15.64 4.06
CA THR A 121 -0.38 -15.31 5.38
C THR A 121 -0.12 -13.81 5.51
N ILE A 122 0.42 -13.16 4.48
CA ILE A 122 0.68 -11.72 4.49
C ILE A 122 -0.62 -10.93 4.67
N CYS A 123 -1.67 -11.27 3.93
CA CYS A 123 -2.97 -10.62 4.08
C CYS A 123 -3.57 -10.86 5.48
N TRP A 124 -3.40 -12.07 6.03
CA TRP A 124 -3.84 -12.38 7.40
C TRP A 124 -3.08 -11.54 8.44
N GLN A 125 -1.75 -11.39 8.31
CA GLN A 125 -0.94 -10.58 9.22
C GLN A 125 -1.36 -9.11 9.21
N VAL A 126 -1.69 -8.53 8.05
CA VAL A 126 -2.20 -7.15 7.99
C VAL A 126 -3.52 -7.00 8.74
N ASN A 127 -4.44 -7.98 8.65
CA ASN A 127 -5.68 -7.95 9.43
C ASN A 127 -5.39 -8.10 10.93
N ALA A 128 -4.52 -9.04 11.33
CA ALA A 128 -4.11 -9.20 12.73
C ALA A 128 -3.46 -7.92 13.30
N ALA A 129 -2.69 -7.21 12.47
CA ALA A 129 -2.11 -5.94 12.85
C ALA A 129 -3.21 -4.88 13.12
N LEU A 130 -4.25 -4.81 12.27
CA LEU A 130 -5.38 -3.90 12.44
C LEU A 130 -6.24 -4.24 13.66
N ASP A 131 -6.43 -5.53 13.96
CA ASP A 131 -7.06 -5.99 15.20
C ASP A 131 -6.26 -5.49 16.41
N TRP A 132 -4.93 -5.66 16.39
CA TRP A 132 -4.05 -5.16 17.44
C TRP A 132 -4.13 -3.65 17.60
N LEU A 133 -4.10 -2.89 16.50
CA LEU A 133 -4.19 -1.43 16.55
C LEU A 133 -5.54 -0.97 17.10
N SER A 134 -6.62 -1.68 16.79
CA SER A 134 -7.96 -1.40 17.33
C SER A 134 -8.04 -1.65 18.84
N ALA A 135 -7.36 -2.67 19.33
CA ALA A 135 -7.35 -3.03 20.75
C ALA A 135 -6.40 -2.17 21.59
N HIS A 136 -5.23 -1.82 21.05
CA HIS A 136 -4.13 -1.24 21.81
C HIS A 136 -3.74 0.18 21.36
N GLY A 137 -4.24 0.66 20.22
CA GLY A 137 -3.87 1.97 19.68
C GLY A 137 -4.10 3.11 20.66
N ALA A 138 -5.20 3.06 21.43
CA ALA A 138 -5.55 4.10 22.39
C ALA A 138 -4.49 4.26 23.49
N GLU A 139 -3.84 3.17 23.92
CA GLU A 139 -2.73 3.18 24.89
C GLU A 139 -1.48 3.90 24.33
N HIS A 140 -1.42 4.04 23.02
CA HIS A 140 -0.37 4.72 22.28
C HIS A 140 -0.83 6.04 21.66
N GLY A 141 -1.97 6.60 22.07
CA GLY A 141 -2.47 7.88 21.56
C GLY A 141 -3.03 7.80 20.14
N ILE A 142 -3.55 6.65 19.72
CA ILE A 142 -4.20 6.44 18.43
C ILE A 142 -5.56 5.77 18.64
N ALA A 143 -6.62 6.57 18.63
CA ALA A 143 -8.01 6.13 18.85
C ALA A 143 -9.00 6.66 17.79
N GLY A 144 -8.53 7.48 16.86
CA GLY A 144 -9.35 8.02 15.77
C GLY A 144 -9.63 7.03 14.63
N PRO A 145 -10.44 7.46 13.64
CA PRO A 145 -10.77 6.62 12.48
C PRO A 145 -9.53 6.28 11.66
N ILE A 146 -9.50 5.05 11.13
CA ILE A 146 -8.36 4.54 10.35
C ILE A 146 -8.60 4.77 8.86
N VAL A 147 -7.66 5.46 8.21
CA VAL A 147 -7.50 5.46 6.76
C VAL A 147 -6.35 4.52 6.41
N ALA A 148 -6.67 3.36 5.84
CA ALA A 148 -5.65 2.44 5.35
C ALA A 148 -5.02 3.02 4.08
N SER A 149 -3.70 3.00 3.98
CA SER A 149 -2.96 3.50 2.83
C SER A 149 -1.77 2.60 2.55
N GLY A 150 -1.36 2.54 1.30
CA GLY A 150 -0.20 1.74 0.97
C GLY A 150 0.22 1.88 -0.47
N TRP A 151 1.47 1.51 -0.72
CA TRP A 151 2.12 1.73 -2.02
C TRP A 151 2.49 0.42 -2.69
N SER A 152 2.22 0.29 -4.00
CA SER A 152 2.58 -0.90 -4.77
C SER A 152 1.91 -2.16 -4.22
N ALA A 153 2.67 -3.17 -3.80
CA ALA A 153 2.17 -4.30 -3.01
C ALA A 153 1.37 -3.87 -1.76
N GLY A 154 1.71 -2.74 -1.13
CA GLY A 154 0.94 -2.17 -0.03
C GLY A 154 -0.38 -1.54 -0.48
N GLY A 155 -0.48 -1.06 -1.73
CA GLY A 155 -1.73 -0.59 -2.32
C GLY A 155 -2.70 -1.74 -2.58
N HIS A 156 -2.17 -2.90 -2.98
CA HIS A 156 -2.91 -4.16 -2.98
C HIS A 156 -3.43 -4.52 -1.58
N LEU A 157 -2.55 -4.54 -0.58
CA LEU A 157 -2.91 -4.88 0.80
C LEU A 157 -3.91 -3.87 1.39
N THR A 158 -3.84 -2.60 1.01
CA THR A 158 -4.83 -1.57 1.38
C THR A 158 -6.21 -1.90 0.84
N ALA A 159 -6.31 -2.31 -0.43
CA ALA A 159 -7.57 -2.69 -1.02
C ALA A 159 -8.16 -3.98 -0.38
N MET A 160 -7.30 -4.93 0.00
CA MET A 160 -7.71 -6.11 0.77
C MET A 160 -8.17 -5.74 2.19
N ALA A 161 -7.42 -4.89 2.88
CA ALA A 161 -7.70 -4.44 4.25
C ALA A 161 -8.95 -3.56 4.36
N LEU A 162 -9.46 -3.02 3.25
CA LEU A 162 -10.68 -2.21 3.24
C LEU A 162 -11.90 -2.96 3.80
N GLU A 163 -11.94 -4.29 3.68
CA GLU A 163 -12.99 -5.14 4.28
C GLU A 163 -12.94 -5.14 5.81
N HIS A 164 -11.79 -4.87 6.41
CA HIS A 164 -11.60 -4.95 7.86
C HIS A 164 -12.51 -3.95 8.61
N PRO A 165 -13.22 -4.35 9.68
CA PRO A 165 -14.17 -3.48 10.38
C PRO A 165 -13.55 -2.18 10.91
N ALA A 166 -12.28 -2.21 11.33
CA ALA A 166 -11.59 -1.03 11.85
C ALA A 166 -11.27 0.03 10.80
N VAL A 167 -11.20 -0.34 9.51
CA VAL A 167 -10.83 0.58 8.43
C VAL A 167 -12.06 1.38 8.01
N THR A 168 -11.97 2.70 8.10
CA THR A 168 -13.03 3.63 7.70
C THR A 168 -12.98 3.93 6.21
N ALA A 169 -11.77 4.18 5.68
CA ALA A 169 -11.54 4.48 4.27
C ALA A 169 -10.15 3.99 3.80
N GLY A 170 -9.90 4.02 2.50
CA GLY A 170 -8.64 3.59 1.91
C GLY A 170 -8.02 4.57 0.91
N LEU A 171 -6.69 4.60 0.85
CA LEU A 171 -5.88 5.28 -0.16
C LEU A 171 -4.86 4.29 -0.75
N ALA A 172 -5.21 3.61 -1.84
CA ALA A 172 -4.33 2.68 -2.51
C ALA A 172 -3.47 3.40 -3.56
N ILE A 173 -2.14 3.35 -3.43
CA ILE A 173 -1.20 4.07 -4.28
C ILE A 173 -0.45 3.07 -5.16
N SER A 174 -0.58 3.20 -6.48
CA SER A 174 0.14 2.42 -7.50
C SER A 174 0.01 0.90 -7.31
N GLY A 175 -1.16 0.45 -6.88
CA GLY A 175 -1.39 -0.93 -6.43
C GLY A 175 -1.52 -1.96 -7.54
N VAL A 176 -1.30 -3.23 -7.19
CA VAL A 176 -1.55 -4.40 -8.05
C VAL A 176 -2.87 -5.04 -7.65
N PHE A 177 -3.92 -4.84 -8.44
CA PHE A 177 -5.29 -5.26 -8.06
C PHE A 177 -5.76 -6.56 -8.71
N ASP A 178 -4.95 -7.13 -9.62
CA ASP A 178 -5.17 -8.45 -10.23
C ASP A 178 -3.85 -9.21 -10.26
N LEU A 179 -3.79 -10.36 -9.61
CA LEU A 179 -2.57 -11.15 -9.43
C LEU A 179 -2.28 -12.11 -10.58
N GLU A 180 -3.21 -12.29 -11.53
CA GLU A 180 -3.03 -13.23 -12.64
C GLU A 180 -1.80 -12.86 -13.49
N ALA A 181 -1.61 -11.57 -13.77
CA ALA A 181 -0.46 -11.10 -14.53
C ALA A 181 0.85 -11.28 -13.76
N ILE A 182 0.82 -11.17 -12.42
CA ILE A 182 2.01 -11.36 -11.57
C ILE A 182 2.52 -12.81 -11.66
N ARG A 183 1.62 -13.79 -11.77
CA ARG A 183 1.99 -15.21 -11.93
C ARG A 183 2.77 -15.52 -13.19
N GLU A 184 2.59 -14.69 -14.22
CA GLU A 184 3.23 -14.85 -15.51
C GLU A 184 4.59 -14.12 -15.58
N THR A 185 5.15 -13.71 -14.44
CA THR A 185 6.40 -12.95 -14.33
C THR A 185 7.40 -13.61 -13.38
N TYR A 186 8.64 -13.14 -13.41
CA TYR A 186 9.72 -13.53 -12.48
C TYR A 186 9.34 -13.42 -10.99
N LEU A 187 8.34 -12.59 -10.65
CA LEU A 187 7.88 -12.38 -9.28
C LEU A 187 7.26 -13.66 -8.67
N ASP A 188 6.70 -14.54 -9.50
CA ASP A 188 6.04 -15.76 -9.03
C ASP A 188 7.04 -16.81 -8.50
N ALA A 189 8.33 -16.68 -8.82
CA ALA A 189 9.36 -17.57 -8.28
C ALA A 189 9.40 -17.58 -6.74
N ALA A 190 9.19 -16.41 -6.13
CA ALA A 190 9.10 -16.27 -4.68
C ALA A 190 7.66 -16.41 -4.17
N LEU A 191 6.68 -15.82 -4.87
CA LEU A 191 5.29 -15.77 -4.41
C LEU A 191 4.58 -17.13 -4.51
N LYS A 192 4.89 -17.91 -5.55
CA LYS A 192 4.30 -19.23 -5.83
C LYS A 192 2.78 -19.20 -5.75
N LEU A 193 2.16 -18.19 -6.36
CA LEU A 193 0.74 -17.92 -6.17
C LEU A 193 -0.09 -19.10 -6.69
N THR A 194 -0.99 -19.56 -5.84
CA THR A 194 -1.97 -20.58 -6.23
C THR A 194 -3.12 -19.94 -7.02
N GLY A 195 -3.90 -20.76 -7.74
CA GLY A 195 -5.13 -20.27 -8.39
C GLY A 195 -6.14 -19.70 -7.38
N ASP A 196 -6.20 -20.31 -6.19
CA ASP A 196 -7.04 -19.83 -5.10
C ASP A 196 -6.57 -18.47 -4.56
N GLU A 197 -5.26 -18.24 -4.44
CA GLU A 197 -4.71 -16.95 -4.05
C GLU A 197 -4.97 -15.88 -5.11
N VAL A 198 -4.87 -16.20 -6.41
CA VAL A 198 -5.26 -15.23 -7.45
C VAL A 198 -6.73 -14.87 -7.32
N GLN A 199 -7.60 -15.86 -7.18
CA GLN A 199 -9.04 -15.61 -7.14
C GLN A 199 -9.45 -14.85 -5.88
N ASN A 200 -8.89 -15.21 -4.73
CA ASN A 200 -9.31 -14.67 -3.43
C ASN A 200 -8.49 -13.47 -2.97
N LEU A 201 -7.28 -13.26 -3.49
CA LEU A 201 -6.41 -12.15 -3.08
C LEU A 201 -6.20 -11.14 -4.20
N SER A 202 -6.92 -11.22 -5.33
CA SER A 202 -7.01 -10.11 -6.28
C SER A 202 -8.21 -9.22 -5.94
N PRO A 203 -8.02 -7.97 -5.48
CA PRO A 203 -9.13 -7.05 -5.22
C PRO A 203 -10.12 -6.92 -6.38
N ALA A 204 -9.63 -6.96 -7.63
CA ALA A 204 -10.47 -6.87 -8.84
C ALA A 204 -11.29 -8.15 -9.15
N ARG A 205 -11.09 -9.25 -8.40
CA ARG A 205 -11.81 -10.53 -8.58
C ARG A 205 -12.76 -10.84 -7.42
N ARG A 206 -12.83 -9.95 -6.44
CA ARG A 206 -13.66 -10.05 -5.23
C ARG A 206 -14.91 -9.15 -5.34
N PRO A 207 -15.93 -9.38 -4.49
CA PRO A 207 -17.02 -8.42 -4.32
C PRO A 207 -16.51 -7.02 -3.98
N VAL A 208 -17.14 -5.99 -4.54
CA VAL A 208 -16.75 -4.61 -4.29
C VAL A 208 -17.10 -4.19 -2.87
N VAL A 209 -16.11 -3.68 -2.13
CA VAL A 209 -16.29 -3.13 -0.79
C VAL A 209 -16.82 -1.70 -0.87
N MET A 210 -17.98 -1.46 -0.25
CA MET A 210 -18.70 -0.17 -0.26
C MET A 210 -18.19 0.82 0.80
N LYS A 211 -16.86 0.93 0.94
CA LYS A 211 -16.20 1.99 1.72
C LYS A 211 -15.44 2.94 0.79
N PRO A 212 -15.22 4.22 1.17
CA PRO A 212 -14.44 5.15 0.37
C PRO A 212 -13.04 4.61 0.09
N LEU A 213 -12.64 4.57 -1.19
CA LEU A 213 -11.30 4.18 -1.61
C LEU A 213 -10.80 5.10 -2.73
N ALA A 214 -9.83 5.95 -2.42
CA ALA A 214 -9.06 6.62 -3.45
C ALA A 214 -8.03 5.65 -4.06
N ILE A 215 -7.97 5.59 -5.38
CA ILE A 215 -6.96 4.83 -6.13
C ILE A 215 -6.06 5.83 -6.81
N ALA A 216 -4.84 6.00 -6.28
CA ALA A 216 -3.84 6.90 -6.82
C ALA A 216 -2.77 6.15 -7.60
N TYR A 217 -2.15 6.80 -8.59
CA TYR A 217 -1.01 6.26 -9.33
C TYR A 217 -0.20 7.38 -9.99
N GLY A 218 1.08 7.16 -10.20
CA GLY A 218 1.94 8.03 -10.99
C GLY A 218 1.57 7.95 -12.48
N ALA A 219 1.33 9.10 -13.10
CA ALA A 219 0.89 9.15 -14.50
C ALA A 219 2.00 8.78 -15.50
N ALA A 220 3.27 8.74 -15.06
CA ALA A 220 4.44 8.34 -15.84
C ALA A 220 4.97 6.94 -15.45
N GLU A 221 4.14 6.12 -14.80
CA GLU A 221 4.47 4.73 -14.47
C GLU A 221 4.45 3.79 -15.68
N LEU A 222 4.96 2.57 -15.48
CA LEU A 222 4.81 1.49 -16.43
C LEU A 222 3.32 1.28 -16.79
N PRO A 223 3.00 0.97 -18.06
CA PRO A 223 1.61 0.84 -18.50
C PRO A 223 0.77 -0.14 -17.69
N GLU A 224 1.33 -1.25 -17.22
CA GLU A 224 0.58 -2.23 -16.43
C GLU A 224 0.18 -1.69 -15.05
N LEU A 225 0.99 -0.85 -14.41
CA LEU A 225 0.66 -0.25 -13.11
C LEU A 225 -0.45 0.80 -13.25
N VAL A 226 -0.39 1.59 -14.33
CA VAL A 226 -1.47 2.51 -14.72
C VAL A 226 -2.75 1.73 -15.00
N ARG A 227 -2.66 0.62 -15.76
CA ARG A 227 -3.80 -0.24 -16.09
C ARG A 227 -4.45 -0.82 -14.84
N HIS A 228 -3.68 -1.38 -13.90
CA HIS A 228 -4.22 -1.90 -12.64
C HIS A 228 -5.10 -0.88 -11.94
N SER A 229 -4.60 0.34 -11.78
CA SER A 229 -5.31 1.42 -11.09
C SER A 229 -6.59 1.81 -11.81
N ARG A 230 -6.54 1.95 -13.14
CA ARG A 230 -7.71 2.30 -13.96
C ARG A 230 -8.76 1.20 -13.97
N ASP A 231 -8.36 -0.04 -14.22
CA ASP A 231 -9.25 -1.21 -14.28
C ASP A 231 -9.98 -1.43 -12.95
N PHE A 232 -9.25 -1.32 -11.83
CA PHE A 232 -9.85 -1.55 -10.52
C PHE A 232 -10.81 -0.42 -10.14
N HIS A 233 -10.47 0.83 -10.46
CA HIS A 233 -11.40 1.94 -10.28
C HIS A 233 -12.63 1.81 -11.17
N GLU A 234 -12.50 1.42 -12.44
CA GLU A 234 -13.63 1.20 -13.34
C GLU A 234 -14.60 0.16 -12.77
N LEU A 235 -14.07 -0.96 -12.26
CA LEU A 235 -14.86 -2.00 -11.60
C LEU A 235 -15.61 -1.46 -10.38
N ARG A 236 -14.96 -0.66 -9.53
CA ARG A 236 -15.59 -0.03 -8.37
C ARG A 236 -16.64 1.01 -8.77
N SER A 237 -16.35 1.84 -9.77
CA SER A 237 -17.24 2.86 -10.29
C SER A 237 -18.50 2.26 -10.91
N ALA A 238 -18.39 1.12 -11.60
CA ALA A 238 -19.53 0.40 -12.15
C ALA A 238 -20.46 -0.12 -11.03
N ALA A 239 -19.91 -0.44 -9.87
CA ALA A 239 -20.66 -0.79 -8.66
C ALA A 239 -21.09 0.43 -7.81
N GLN A 240 -20.83 1.66 -8.29
CA GLN A 240 -21.12 2.91 -7.59
C GLN A 240 -20.45 3.02 -6.21
N ALA A 241 -19.32 2.34 -6.01
CA ALA A 241 -18.56 2.43 -4.77
C ALA A 241 -17.82 3.78 -4.67
N PRO A 242 -17.75 4.39 -3.48
CA PRO A 242 -17.16 5.71 -3.32
C PRO A 242 -15.63 5.72 -3.44
N GLY A 243 -15.12 6.87 -3.87
CA GLY A 243 -13.69 7.21 -3.92
C GLY A 243 -13.17 7.50 -5.34
N PRO A 244 -12.21 8.43 -5.49
CA PRO A 244 -11.74 8.88 -6.80
C PRO A 244 -10.61 8.03 -7.39
N LEU A 245 -10.46 8.10 -8.72
CA LEU A 245 -9.20 7.79 -9.41
C LEU A 245 -8.31 9.03 -9.44
N VAL A 246 -7.05 8.89 -9.04
CA VAL A 246 -6.14 10.02 -8.83
C VAL A 246 -4.81 9.82 -9.58
N PRO A 247 -4.70 10.28 -10.83
CA PRO A 247 -3.40 10.36 -11.49
C PRO A 247 -2.54 11.46 -10.86
N ILE A 248 -1.30 11.14 -10.52
CA ILE A 248 -0.28 12.09 -10.05
C ILE A 248 0.58 12.50 -11.26
N PRO A 249 0.40 13.72 -11.81
CA PRO A 249 1.07 14.13 -13.04
C PRO A 249 2.58 14.09 -12.92
N GLY A 250 3.25 13.52 -13.93
CA GLY A 250 4.72 13.46 -14.00
C GLY A 250 5.40 12.53 -13.00
N ALA A 251 4.67 11.94 -12.06
CA ALA A 251 5.24 10.99 -11.11
C ALA A 251 5.41 9.60 -11.74
N ASP A 252 6.57 9.00 -11.50
CA ASP A 252 6.83 7.57 -11.69
C ASP A 252 6.45 6.76 -10.43
N HIS A 253 6.75 5.46 -10.44
CA HIS A 253 6.34 4.53 -9.40
C HIS A 253 6.94 4.85 -8.04
N PHE A 254 8.09 5.53 -7.97
CA PHE A 254 8.75 5.90 -6.72
C PHE A 254 8.36 7.31 -6.27
N ARG A 255 8.36 8.26 -7.21
CA ARG A 255 8.09 9.68 -6.93
C ARG A 255 6.63 9.98 -6.58
N VAL A 256 5.70 9.06 -6.88
CA VAL A 256 4.29 9.17 -6.47
C VAL A 256 4.12 9.35 -4.95
N LEU A 257 5.05 8.82 -4.16
CA LEU A 257 5.03 8.91 -2.69
C LEU A 257 5.24 10.33 -2.16
N GLU A 258 5.88 11.22 -2.93
CA GLU A 258 6.11 12.61 -2.51
C GLU A 258 4.78 13.34 -2.26
N ALA A 259 3.75 13.00 -3.03
CA ALA A 259 2.41 13.56 -2.88
C ALA A 259 1.73 13.20 -1.54
N LEU A 260 2.23 12.17 -0.84
CA LEU A 260 1.81 11.78 0.52
C LEU A 260 2.76 12.33 1.61
N ARG A 261 4.06 12.44 1.32
CA ARG A 261 5.08 12.91 2.25
C ARG A 261 4.95 14.40 2.57
N VAL A 262 4.70 15.23 1.55
CA VAL A 262 4.73 16.69 1.70
C VAL A 262 3.53 17.19 2.52
N PRO A 263 3.72 18.06 3.52
CA PRO A 263 2.61 18.75 4.19
C PRO A 263 1.71 19.48 3.20
N GLY A 264 0.42 19.15 3.20
CA GLY A 264 -0.51 19.65 2.19
C GLY A 264 -0.26 19.10 0.78
N GLY A 265 0.38 17.94 0.64
CA GLY A 265 0.46 17.19 -0.61
C GLY A 265 -0.93 16.77 -1.12
N SER A 266 -1.04 16.44 -2.41
CA SER A 266 -2.34 16.07 -2.99
C SER A 266 -2.92 14.82 -2.33
N LEU A 267 -2.10 13.80 -2.06
CA LEU A 267 -2.58 12.56 -1.45
C LEU A 267 -2.94 12.74 0.03
N VAL A 268 -2.26 13.66 0.72
CA VAL A 268 -2.63 14.05 2.09
C VAL A 268 -4.03 14.68 2.12
N ARG A 269 -4.31 15.62 1.21
CA ARG A 269 -5.66 16.24 1.10
C ARG A 269 -6.72 15.22 0.71
N ILE A 270 -6.40 14.29 -0.18
CA ILE A 270 -7.32 13.23 -0.61
C ILE A 270 -7.62 12.29 0.56
N ALA A 271 -6.62 11.90 1.36
CA ALA A 271 -6.83 11.09 2.54
C ALA A 271 -7.84 11.73 3.51
N ALA A 272 -7.73 13.04 3.71
CA ALA A 272 -8.68 13.79 4.53
C ALA A 272 -10.10 13.81 3.95
N ALA A 273 -10.23 14.08 2.65
CA ALA A 273 -11.52 14.14 1.96
C ALA A 273 -12.27 12.79 1.89
N LEU A 274 -11.61 11.67 2.21
CA LEU A 274 -12.27 10.36 2.30
C LEU A 274 -13.07 10.16 3.59
N LEU A 275 -12.90 11.03 4.58
CA LEU A 275 -13.60 10.98 5.87
C LEU A 275 -14.77 11.97 5.97
N ASP A 276 -14.95 12.83 4.95
CA ASP A 276 -16.05 13.78 4.82
C ASP A 276 -17.30 13.10 4.22
#